data_AF-A0A351HEF5-F1
#
_entry.id   AF-A0A351HEF5-F1
#
_cell.length_a   1.000
_cell.length_b   1.000
_cell.length_c   1.000
_cell.angle_alpha   90.00
_cell.angle_beta   90.00
_cell.angle_gamma   90.00
#
_symmetry.space_group_name_H-M   'P 1'
#
loop_
_entity.id
_entity.type
_entity.pdbx_description
1 polymer ?
#
loop_
_entity_poly.entity_id
_entity_poly.type
_entity_poly.pdbx_seq_one_letter_code
_entity_poly.pdbx_strand_id
1 'polypeptide(L)'
;MKTLTILTLATYALLFSGCASTQSQRISQNEALFNSYTPAERKMIRTGQVAVGFDQDMVHMALGDPSRETTVDTAAGKQVVWEYRQLKPTFGIGLGGSVGTKGSEIGIGTGVGVSPNKTKLLKRVVFDRQTGKVASVESYH
;
A
#
# COMPACT_ATOMS: atom_id res chain seq x y z
N MET A 1 -1.55 -46.46 0.06
CA MET A 1 -2.42 -45.50 -0.66
C MET A 1 -2.90 -44.31 0.17
N LYS A 2 -2.67 -44.24 1.50
CA LYS A 2 -3.11 -43.11 2.36
C LYS A 2 -2.07 -41.99 2.55
N THR A 3 -0.80 -42.23 2.22
CA THR A 3 0.30 -41.27 2.38
C THR A 3 0.46 -40.34 1.17
N LEU A 4 -0.02 -40.75 0.00
CA LEU A 4 0.01 -39.95 -1.23
C LEU A 4 -0.98 -38.77 -1.21
N THR A 5 -2.09 -38.90 -0.50
CA THR A 5 -3.14 -37.86 -0.39
C THR A 5 -2.74 -36.68 0.50
N ILE A 6 -1.84 -36.92 1.46
CA ILE A 6 -1.33 -35.88 2.37
C ILE A 6 -0.28 -35.02 1.65
N LEU A 7 0.47 -35.63 0.73
CA LEU A 7 1.53 -34.96 -0.02
C LEU A 7 0.98 -34.01 -1.09
N THR A 8 -0.17 -34.34 -1.69
CA THR A 8 -0.87 -33.48 -2.67
C THR A 8 -1.57 -32.28 -2.02
N LEU A 9 -2.04 -32.42 -0.78
CA LEU A 9 -2.71 -31.31 -0.07
C LEU A 9 -1.71 -30.25 0.43
N ALA A 10 -0.47 -30.65 0.72
CA ALA A 10 0.61 -29.73 1.11
C ALA A 10 1.09 -28.84 -0.05
N THR A 11 0.98 -29.30 -1.30
CA THR A 11 1.47 -28.54 -2.47
C THR A 11 0.53 -27.39 -2.89
N TYR A 12 -0.76 -27.47 -2.55
CA TYR A 12 -1.74 -26.45 -2.95
C TYR A 12 -1.73 -25.19 -2.06
N ALA A 13 -1.14 -25.27 -0.87
CA ALA A 13 -1.06 -24.14 0.07
C ALA A 13 0.00 -23.09 -0.31
N LEU A 14 0.95 -23.40 -1.21
CA LEU A 14 2.01 -22.44 -1.60
C LEU A 14 1.64 -21.53 -2.78
N LEU A 15 0.52 -21.77 -3.46
CA LEU A 15 0.11 -21.01 -4.65
C LEU A 15 -0.61 -19.68 -4.32
N PHE A 16 -0.80 -19.36 -3.05
CA PHE A 16 -1.39 -18.10 -2.58
C PHE A 16 -0.35 -17.10 -2.04
N SER A 17 0.92 -17.16 -2.47
CA SER A 17 1.81 -16.01 -2.31
C SER A 17 1.35 -14.92 -3.26
N GLY A 18 0.44 -14.08 -2.75
CA GLY A 18 -0.25 -13.04 -3.49
C GLY A 18 0.71 -12.15 -4.28
N CYS A 19 0.23 -11.76 -5.45
CA CYS A 19 0.82 -10.80 -6.39
C CYS A 19 0.94 -9.39 -5.75
N ALA A 20 1.73 -9.26 -4.69
CA ALA A 20 2.19 -7.99 -4.19
C ALA A 20 3.54 -7.73 -4.86
N SER A 21 3.60 -6.71 -5.73
CA SER A 21 4.88 -6.25 -6.28
C SER A 21 5.81 -5.96 -5.09
N THR A 22 6.88 -6.75 -4.96
CA THR A 22 7.83 -6.59 -3.86
C THR A 22 8.75 -5.42 -4.15
N GLN A 23 9.32 -4.83 -3.11
CA GLN A 23 10.27 -3.73 -3.25
C GLN A 23 11.47 -4.11 -4.13
N SER A 24 11.96 -5.34 -4.01
CA SER A 24 13.02 -5.88 -4.87
C SER A 24 12.59 -5.94 -6.34
N GLN A 25 11.33 -6.30 -6.63
CA GLN A 25 10.80 -6.31 -7.98
C GLN A 25 10.74 -4.90 -8.57
N ARG A 26 10.26 -3.91 -7.80
CA ARG A 26 10.21 -2.50 -8.23
C ARG A 26 11.59 -1.92 -8.54
N ILE A 27 12.58 -2.24 -7.72
CA ILE A 27 13.97 -1.79 -7.93
C ILE A 27 14.57 -2.47 -9.16
N SER A 28 14.34 -3.77 -9.34
CA SER A 28 14.84 -4.51 -10.52
C SER A 28 14.23 -3.98 -11.82
N GLN A 29 12.95 -3.60 -11.82
CA GLN A 29 12.30 -2.98 -12.98
C GLN A 29 12.88 -1.61 -13.34
N ASN A 30 13.46 -0.89 -12.37
CA ASN A 30 14.02 0.44 -12.53
C ASN A 30 15.53 0.46 -12.27
N GLU A 31 16.23 -0.66 -12.53
CA GLU A 31 17.62 -0.84 -12.11
C GLU A 31 18.58 0.20 -12.71
N ALA A 32 18.36 0.62 -13.96
CA ALA A 32 19.16 1.65 -14.61
C ALA A 32 19.07 3.00 -13.89
N LEU A 33 17.85 3.43 -13.53
CA LEU A 33 17.62 4.65 -12.74
C LEU A 33 18.16 4.50 -11.33
N PHE A 34 17.90 3.36 -10.68
CA PHE A 34 18.40 3.06 -9.35
C PHE A 34 19.92 3.16 -9.26
N ASN A 35 20.64 2.67 -10.27
CA ASN A 35 22.09 2.72 -10.33
C ASN A 35 22.66 4.12 -10.62
N SER A 36 21.84 5.05 -11.12
CA SER A 36 22.24 6.45 -11.31
C SER A 36 22.27 7.24 -9.99
N TYR A 37 21.56 6.78 -8.97
CA TYR A 37 21.50 7.45 -7.67
C TYR A 37 22.73 7.21 -6.79
N THR A 38 22.94 8.11 -5.85
CA THR A 38 24.06 8.01 -4.90
C THR A 38 23.93 6.75 -4.03
N PRO A 39 25.04 6.23 -3.48
CA PRO A 39 25.00 5.08 -2.58
C PRO A 39 24.10 5.29 -1.35
N ALA A 40 24.02 6.52 -0.83
CA ALA A 40 23.18 6.88 0.30
C ALA A 40 21.68 6.79 -0.05
N GLU A 41 21.30 7.35 -1.20
CA GLU A 41 19.93 7.28 -1.74
C GLU A 41 19.50 5.85 -2.01
N ARG A 42 20.36 5.06 -2.67
CA ARG A 42 20.11 3.64 -2.93
C ARG A 42 19.87 2.85 -1.64
N LYS A 43 20.62 3.15 -0.58
CA LYS A 43 20.43 2.53 0.74
C LYS A 43 19.07 2.89 1.33
N MET A 44 18.68 4.17 1.28
CA MET A 44 17.36 4.63 1.75
C MET A 44 16.21 3.98 0.98
N ILE A 45 16.31 3.95 -0.35
CA ILE A 45 15.31 3.30 -1.21
C ILE A 45 15.19 1.82 -0.83
N ARG A 46 16.29 1.11 -0.58
CA ARG A 46 16.28 -0.31 -0.15
C ARG A 46 15.71 -0.52 1.26
N THR A 47 15.81 0.47 2.15
CA THR A 47 15.21 0.39 3.48
C THR A 47 13.76 0.90 3.52
N GLY A 48 13.20 1.30 2.37
CA GLY A 48 11.83 1.86 2.29
C GLY A 48 11.72 3.25 2.92
N GLN A 49 12.84 3.98 2.98
CA GLN A 49 12.91 5.34 3.50
C GLN A 49 12.91 6.34 2.35
N VAL A 50 12.32 7.50 2.63
CA VAL A 50 12.20 8.61 1.69
C VAL A 50 12.66 9.88 2.40
N ALA A 51 13.42 10.71 1.69
CA ALA A 51 13.91 11.98 2.18
C ALA A 51 13.47 13.14 1.28
N VAL A 52 13.54 14.36 1.82
CA VAL A 52 13.36 15.60 1.06
C VAL A 52 14.38 15.66 -0.08
N GLY A 53 13.95 16.09 -1.26
CA GLY A 53 14.78 16.17 -2.47
C GLY A 53 14.73 14.94 -3.38
N PHE A 54 14.16 13.83 -2.91
CA PHE A 54 13.92 12.65 -3.76
C PHE A 54 12.95 12.99 -4.89
N ASP A 55 13.13 12.38 -6.07
CA ASP A 55 12.14 12.44 -7.14
C ASP A 55 11.02 11.41 -6.93
N GLN A 56 9.98 11.48 -7.76
CA GLN A 56 8.83 10.59 -7.68
C GLN A 56 9.20 9.12 -7.92
N ASP A 57 10.16 8.84 -8.80
CA ASP A 57 10.59 7.47 -9.12
C ASP A 57 11.33 6.83 -7.95
N MET A 58 12.15 7.60 -7.23
CA MET A 58 12.80 7.16 -5.98
C MET A 58 11.76 6.79 -4.92
N VAL A 59 10.72 7.63 -4.75
CA VAL A 59 9.63 7.36 -3.81
C VAL A 59 8.84 6.12 -4.21
N HIS A 60 8.56 5.98 -5.50
CA HIS A 60 7.84 4.83 -6.04
C HIS A 60 8.62 3.53 -5.88
N MET A 61 9.92 3.53 -6.14
CA MET A 61 10.77 2.37 -5.85
C MET A 61 10.79 2.00 -4.37
N ALA A 62 10.87 3.00 -3.48
CA ALA A 62 10.94 2.79 -2.04
C ALA A 62 9.61 2.28 -1.45
N LEU A 63 8.50 2.95 -1.76
CA LEU A 63 7.21 2.76 -1.11
C LEU A 63 6.16 2.09 -2.00
N GLY A 64 6.33 2.10 -3.32
CA GLY A 64 5.34 1.67 -4.30
C GLY A 64 4.26 2.72 -4.56
N ASP A 65 3.17 2.26 -5.17
CA ASP A 65 2.03 3.10 -5.50
C ASP A 65 1.37 3.70 -4.25
N PRO A 66 1.07 5.02 -4.25
CA PRO A 66 0.34 5.63 -3.17
C PRO A 66 -1.11 5.13 -3.12
N SER A 67 -1.68 5.05 -1.93
CA SER A 67 -3.11 4.74 -1.77
C SER A 67 -4.02 5.89 -2.20
N ARG A 68 -3.48 7.11 -2.29
CA ARG A 68 -4.13 8.27 -2.87
C ARG A 68 -3.12 9.28 -3.31
N GLU A 69 -3.38 9.85 -4.47
CA GLU A 69 -2.69 11.00 -4.99
C GLU A 69 -3.66 12.18 -5.06
N THR A 70 -3.22 13.37 -4.70
CA THR A 70 -4.03 14.59 -4.76
C THR A 70 -3.17 15.77 -5.11
N THR A 71 -3.62 16.60 -6.05
CA THR A 71 -2.97 17.89 -6.31
C THR A 71 -3.69 18.96 -5.49
N VAL A 72 -2.92 19.74 -4.74
CA VAL A 72 -3.42 20.83 -3.91
C VAL A 72 -2.82 22.14 -4.39
N ASP A 73 -3.66 23.14 -4.60
CA ASP A 73 -3.23 24.50 -4.89
C ASP A 73 -3.03 25.24 -3.55
N THR A 74 -1.79 25.62 -3.26
CA THR A 74 -1.44 26.36 -2.03
C THR A 74 -0.94 27.76 -2.38
N ALA A 75 -0.86 28.65 -1.39
CA ALA A 75 -0.27 29.99 -1.57
C ALA A 75 1.20 29.94 -2.04
N ALA A 76 1.91 28.84 -1.75
CA ALA A 76 3.28 28.61 -2.20
C ALA A 76 3.35 27.98 -3.61
N GLY A 77 2.22 27.68 -4.24
CA GLY A 77 2.13 27.02 -5.54
C GLY A 77 1.38 25.70 -5.50
N LYS A 78 1.40 24.98 -6.63
CA LYS A 78 0.77 23.66 -6.76
C LYS A 78 1.66 22.60 -6.10
N GLN A 79 1.05 21.68 -5.35
CA GLN A 79 1.75 20.57 -4.71
C GLN A 79 1.04 19.25 -5.04
N VAL A 80 1.81 18.18 -5.21
CA VAL A 80 1.27 16.82 -5.36
C VAL A 80 1.46 16.10 -4.03
N VAL A 81 0.40 15.54 -3.49
CA VAL A 81 0.37 14.88 -2.19
C VAL A 81 0.06 13.41 -2.39
N TRP A 82 0.97 12.56 -1.98
CA TRP A 82 0.82 11.12 -1.97
C TRP A 82 0.59 10.63 -0.55
N GLU A 83 -0.45 9.81 -0.36
CA GLU A 83 -0.83 9.26 0.92
C GLU A 83 -0.79 7.74 0.88
N TYR A 84 -0.07 7.15 1.82
CA TYR A 84 -0.01 5.71 2.04
C TYR A 84 -0.91 5.38 3.22
N ARG A 85 -2.06 4.76 2.92
CA ARG A 85 -3.07 4.40 3.91
C ARG A 85 -3.19 2.89 4.01
N GLN A 86 -3.33 2.40 5.23
CA GLN A 86 -3.63 1.01 5.49
C GLN A 86 -5.12 0.84 5.75
N LEU A 87 -5.76 -0.01 4.97
CA LEU A 87 -7.12 -0.44 5.24
C LEU A 87 -7.11 -1.37 6.46
N LYS A 88 -7.86 -1.00 7.51
CA LYS A 88 -8.10 -1.86 8.67
C LYS A 88 -9.53 -2.38 8.57
N PRO A 89 -9.78 -3.53 7.92
CA PRO A 89 -11.10 -4.14 7.93
C PRO A 89 -11.44 -4.47 9.39
N THR A 90 -12.60 -3.97 9.84
CA THR A 90 -13.15 -4.39 11.12
C THR A 90 -14.07 -5.56 10.84
N PHE A 91 -13.75 -6.72 11.42
CA PHE A 91 -14.55 -7.93 11.34
C PHE A 91 -15.50 -7.94 12.55
N GLY A 92 -16.80 -7.97 12.30
CA GLY A 92 -17.81 -8.13 13.33
C GLY A 92 -18.53 -9.46 13.14
N ILE A 93 -18.66 -10.22 14.24
CA ILE A 93 -19.58 -11.36 14.31
C ILE A 93 -20.81 -10.87 15.08
N GLY A 94 -21.96 -10.85 14.41
CA GLY A 94 -23.23 -10.43 15.01
C GLY A 94 -24.24 -11.56 15.03
N LEU A 95 -24.96 -11.71 16.14
CA LEU A 95 -26.18 -12.49 16.25
C LEU A 95 -27.35 -11.50 16.32
N GLY A 96 -28.04 -11.31 15.20
CA GLY A 96 -29.12 -10.35 15.05
C GLY A 96 -29.28 -9.96 13.58
N GLY A 97 -30.52 -9.72 13.14
CA GLY A 97 -30.90 -9.53 11.73
C GLY A 97 -29.87 -8.75 10.91
N SER A 98 -29.42 -9.34 9.81
CA SER A 98 -28.33 -8.79 9.00
C SER A 98 -28.85 -7.66 8.12
N VAL A 99 -28.41 -6.42 8.37
CA VAL A 99 -28.42 -5.36 7.35
C VAL A 99 -27.06 -5.43 6.65
N GLY A 100 -27.01 -6.16 5.53
CA GLY A 100 -25.82 -6.26 4.70
C GLY A 100 -25.50 -4.93 4.04
N THR A 101 -24.24 -4.49 4.08
CA THR A 101 -23.80 -3.34 3.31
C THR A 101 -23.57 -3.79 1.86
N LYS A 102 -24.47 -3.31 0.99
CA LYS A 102 -24.55 -3.52 -0.47
C LYS A 102 -25.30 -4.79 -0.91
N GLY A 103 -26.61 -4.65 -1.00
CA GLY A 103 -27.53 -5.64 -1.56
C GLY A 103 -28.58 -6.04 -0.54
N SER A 104 -29.76 -5.44 -0.63
CA SER A 104 -30.89 -5.61 0.29
C SER A 104 -31.36 -7.07 0.37
N GLU A 105 -31.04 -7.76 1.46
CA GLU A 105 -31.77 -8.95 1.92
C GLU A 105 -31.99 -8.83 3.43
N ILE A 106 -33.26 -8.74 3.84
CA ILE A 106 -33.65 -8.78 5.25
C ILE A 106 -33.76 -10.27 5.62
N GLY A 107 -32.79 -10.77 6.38
CA GLY A 107 -32.76 -12.15 6.87
C GLY A 107 -32.36 -12.21 8.34
N ILE A 108 -32.97 -13.10 9.10
CA ILE A 108 -32.53 -13.46 10.46
C ILE A 108 -31.53 -14.60 10.31
N GLY A 109 -30.24 -14.33 10.53
CA GLY A 109 -29.18 -15.33 10.39
C GLY A 109 -27.91 -14.92 11.14
N THR A 110 -27.00 -15.87 11.30
CA THR A 110 -25.65 -15.62 11.82
C THR A 110 -24.79 -15.09 10.69
N GLY A 111 -24.27 -13.87 10.82
CA GLY A 111 -23.53 -13.19 9.75
C GLY A 111 -22.13 -12.77 10.17
N VAL A 112 -21.18 -12.91 9.26
CA VAL A 112 -19.86 -12.25 9.37
C VAL A 112 -19.89 -11.01 8.49
N GLY A 113 -19.82 -9.84 9.11
CA GLY A 113 -19.78 -8.56 8.41
C GLY A 113 -18.34 -8.04 8.31
N VAL A 114 -17.92 -7.64 7.11
CA VAL A 114 -16.68 -6.88 6.91
C VAL A 114 -17.07 -5.43 6.64
N SER A 115 -16.79 -4.53 7.59
CA SER A 115 -17.00 -3.10 7.40
C SER A 115 -15.65 -2.40 7.16
N PRO A 116 -15.35 -1.93 5.94
CA PRO A 116 -14.15 -1.18 5.63
C PRO A 116 -14.33 0.29 6.06
N ASN A 117 -14.56 0.56 7.34
CA ASN A 117 -14.89 1.92 7.79
C ASN A 117 -13.67 2.72 8.30
N LYS A 118 -12.50 2.10 8.44
CA LYS A 118 -11.30 2.79 8.94
C LYS A 118 -10.07 2.57 8.06
N THR A 119 -9.61 3.65 7.44
CA THR A 119 -8.29 3.74 6.81
C THR A 119 -7.36 4.51 7.74
N LYS A 120 -6.23 3.92 8.14
CA LYS A 120 -5.19 4.62 8.91
C LYS A 120 -4.18 5.23 7.96
N LEU A 121 -3.96 6.55 8.01
CA LEU A 121 -2.85 7.19 7.31
C LEU A 121 -1.55 6.77 7.99
N LEU A 122 -0.60 6.24 7.22
CA LEU A 122 0.70 5.80 7.71
C LEU A 122 1.80 6.79 7.31
N LYS A 123 1.78 7.23 6.06
CA LYS A 123 2.77 8.18 5.53
C LYS A 123 2.10 9.13 4.55
N ARG A 124 2.59 10.36 4.53
CA ARG A 124 2.29 11.36 3.51
C ARG A 124 3.58 11.91 2.94
N VAL A 125 3.65 11.99 1.62
CA VAL A 125 4.78 12.57 0.89
C VAL A 125 4.23 13.70 0.06
N VAL A 126 4.79 14.90 0.22
CA VAL A 126 4.41 16.10 -0.53
C VAL A 126 5.51 16.41 -1.51
N PHE A 127 5.15 16.55 -2.77
CA PHE A 127 6.02 16.92 -3.87
C PHE A 127 5.70 18.35 -4.31
N ASP A 128 6.76 19.09 -4.61
CA ASP A 128 6.65 20.37 -5.29
C ASP A 128 6.37 20.14 -6.79
N ARG A 129 5.32 20.76 -7.33
CA ARG A 129 4.91 20.56 -8.73
C ARG A 129 5.93 21.10 -9.74
N GLN A 130 6.70 22.13 -9.37
CA GLN A 130 7.67 22.75 -10.27
C GLN A 130 8.94 21.91 -10.37
N THR A 131 9.43 21.38 -9.24
CA THR A 131 10.67 20.61 -9.22
C THR A 131 10.47 19.10 -9.38
N GLY A 132 9.26 18.60 -9.13
CA GLY A 132 8.97 17.16 -9.09
C GLY A 132 9.61 16.43 -7.91
N LYS A 133 10.17 17.17 -6.95
CA LYS A 133 10.90 16.62 -5.81
C LYS A 133 10.08 16.67 -4.53
N VAL A 134 10.39 15.76 -3.63
CA VAL A 134 9.81 15.70 -2.28
C VAL A 134 10.15 16.99 -1.54
N ALA A 135 9.12 17.76 -1.20
CA ALA A 135 9.19 18.95 -0.37
C ALA A 135 9.04 18.61 1.13
N SER A 136 8.22 17.61 1.46
CA SER A 136 7.99 17.19 2.85
C SER A 136 7.60 15.71 2.95
N VAL A 137 7.98 15.06 4.06
CA VAL A 137 7.61 13.68 4.40
C VAL A 137 7.07 13.64 5.81
N GLU A 138 5.82 13.23 5.97
CA GLU A 138 5.15 13.06 7.26
C GLU A 138 4.94 11.57 7.52
N SER A 139 5.29 11.10 8.72
CA SER A 139 5.03 9.72 9.17
C SER A 139 4.10 9.73 10.37
N TYR A 140 3.08 8.88 10.33
CA TYR A 140 2.03 8.79 11.35
C TYR A 140 2.08 7.42 12.01
N HIS A 141 2.10 7.39 13.35
CA HIS A 141 2.28 6.18 14.16
C HIS A 141 0.98 5.61 14.75
#